data_AF-A0A7X6SZ39-F1
#
_entry.id   AF-A0A7X6SZ39-F1
#
_cell.length_a   1.000
_cell.length_b   1.000
_cell.length_c   1.000
_cell.angle_alpha   90.00
_cell.angle_beta   90.00
_cell.angle_gamma   90.00
#
_symmetry.space_group_name_H-M   'P 1'
#
loop_
_entity.id
_entity.type
_entity.pdbx_description
1 polymer ?
#
loop_
_entity_poly.entity_id
_entity_poly.type
_entity_poly.pdbx_seq_one_letter_code
_entity_poly.pdbx_strand_id
1 'polypeptide(L)'
;MSLFMVDFYQAPKEEIKRSADIVELIGQYVQLKKAGLNHVGLCPFHGDNDPSFTVSQGKQIFHCFGCKKGGDIFTFWMEYHKVSYPQTIKELAEKYHVALPEKKVTQGKRRKLDNREEIYRINGAAAAYYNYILLKIAKGRKGIEYFEKRSVGPEIINRFKLGYAPQDWDGLTRFLSDRNVSLEKAEKAGLLSPKKNGGYFDRFRERVMFPIFTMEGKVAGFGGRVLDKSMPKYLNTPETSVFHKGELLYGLNTAFPHIRETGRVVIVEGYTDVLALNKHGFSAVVATLGTALTQNHLRKLKGFSREIIVVFDADSAGKNAAVRSLPLFLNEGLSAKVMILPEGDDPDTFMNNRGLDAFLSHLDRAIPLYDFYIDSKLASVKPGLTGKVEILKEIIPVLSEITSDIQRSVYIKHLSERCDVSETVILSELNRIRGTASGRGSFSGLESVQNGAGVKSLKEYHLLNLVIHSPGIAGKVLLDDFKVLISTNEVVKIFNILVEEYRLKKCIDPAQILENMQEGEEREIFNGLMLSEPIYKGPAIEQAVLEFENRIKDIKLANSI
;
A
#
# COMPACT_ATOMS: atom_id res chain seq x y z
N MET A 1 -3.19 12.03 -5.25
CA MET A 1 -3.72 10.88 -6.03
C MET A 1 -5.15 10.44 -5.63
N SER A 2 -5.74 10.94 -4.54
CA SER A 2 -7.10 10.56 -4.10
C SER A 2 -8.23 11.33 -4.79
N LEU A 3 -8.01 12.57 -5.25
CA LEU A 3 -9.05 13.36 -5.92
C LEU A 3 -9.42 12.82 -7.32
N PHE A 4 -8.45 12.31 -8.08
CA PHE A 4 -8.67 11.80 -9.45
C PHE A 4 -9.51 10.50 -9.52
N MET A 5 -9.65 9.75 -8.42
CA MET A 5 -10.49 8.54 -8.41
C MET A 5 -11.97 8.84 -8.16
N VAL A 6 -12.29 9.98 -7.54
CA VAL A 6 -13.67 10.35 -7.24
C VAL A 6 -14.42 10.76 -8.50
N ASP A 7 -13.77 11.46 -9.44
CA ASP A 7 -14.43 11.92 -10.67
C ASP A 7 -14.72 10.83 -11.71
N PHE A 8 -13.87 9.80 -11.84
CA PHE A 8 -13.94 8.88 -12.99
C PHE A 8 -15.20 8.00 -13.00
N TYR A 9 -15.69 7.58 -11.83
CA TYR A 9 -16.87 6.72 -11.72
C TYR A 9 -18.11 7.47 -11.25
N GLN A 10 -18.03 8.78 -11.04
CA GLN A 10 -19.15 9.53 -10.45
C GLN A 10 -20.36 9.58 -11.39
N ALA A 11 -20.17 9.92 -12.66
CA ALA A 11 -21.27 9.94 -13.63
C ALA A 11 -21.90 8.54 -13.85
N PRO A 12 -21.13 7.46 -14.10
CA PRO A 12 -21.71 6.11 -14.19
C PRO A 12 -22.39 5.64 -12.91
N LYS A 13 -21.84 5.98 -11.74
CA LYS A 13 -22.45 5.63 -10.46
C LYS A 13 -23.83 6.25 -10.32
N GLU A 14 -23.97 7.53 -10.64
CA GLU A 14 -25.27 8.22 -10.60
C GLU A 14 -26.25 7.64 -11.64
N GLU A 15 -25.76 7.25 -12.82
CA GLU A 15 -26.59 6.63 -13.86
C GLU A 15 -27.07 5.22 -13.46
N ILE A 16 -26.20 4.42 -12.84
CA ILE A 16 -26.57 3.13 -12.25
C ILE A 16 -27.60 3.34 -11.13
N LYS A 17 -27.43 4.33 -10.25
CA LYS A 17 -28.41 4.65 -9.19
C LYS A 17 -29.78 5.05 -9.73
N ARG A 18 -29.83 5.70 -10.89
CA ARG A 18 -31.08 6.07 -11.56
C ARG A 18 -31.77 4.89 -12.23
N SER A 19 -30.99 3.91 -12.70
CA SER A 19 -31.48 2.77 -13.49
C SER A 19 -31.82 1.55 -12.63
N ALA A 20 -31.21 1.44 -11.46
CA ALA A 20 -31.38 0.31 -10.56
C ALA A 20 -32.50 0.53 -9.55
N ASP A 21 -33.36 -0.47 -9.38
CA ASP A 21 -34.22 -0.59 -8.20
C ASP A 21 -33.59 -1.57 -7.19
N ILE A 22 -33.29 -1.09 -5.98
CA ILE A 22 -32.66 -1.89 -4.94
C ILE A 22 -33.49 -3.12 -4.52
N VAL A 23 -34.82 -3.03 -4.54
CA VAL A 23 -35.70 -4.15 -4.18
C VAL A 23 -35.64 -5.22 -5.25
N GLU A 24 -35.67 -4.84 -6.52
CA GLU A 24 -35.54 -5.79 -7.64
C GLU A 24 -34.16 -6.44 -7.67
N LEU A 25 -33.09 -5.65 -7.47
CA LEU A 25 -31.73 -6.17 -7.44
C LEU A 25 -31.54 -7.18 -6.31
N ILE A 26 -31.93 -6.81 -5.09
CA ILE A 26 -31.74 -7.67 -3.91
C ILE A 26 -32.69 -8.88 -3.97
N GLY A 27 -33.91 -8.70 -4.49
CA GLY A 27 -34.92 -9.75 -4.63
C GLY A 27 -34.48 -10.93 -5.49
N GLN A 28 -33.45 -10.76 -6.32
CA GLN A 28 -32.83 -11.85 -7.08
C GLN A 28 -32.01 -12.81 -6.21
N TYR A 29 -31.60 -12.37 -5.02
CA TYR A 29 -30.70 -13.10 -4.12
C TYR A 29 -31.32 -13.42 -2.77
N VAL A 30 -32.24 -12.57 -2.31
CA VAL A 30 -32.89 -12.68 -1.01
C VAL A 30 -34.39 -12.73 -1.23
N GLN A 31 -35.06 -13.71 -0.61
CA GLN A 31 -36.52 -13.77 -0.64
C GLN A 31 -37.09 -12.64 0.24
N LEU A 32 -37.64 -11.63 -0.41
CA LEU A 32 -38.21 -10.45 0.23
C LEU A 32 -39.74 -10.52 0.25
N LYS A 33 -40.35 -10.22 1.41
CA LYS A 33 -41.80 -10.06 1.58
C LYS A 33 -42.14 -8.61 1.85
N LYS A 34 -43.19 -8.10 1.22
CA LYS A 34 -43.63 -6.71 1.43
C LYS A 34 -44.19 -6.54 2.85
N ALA A 35 -43.69 -5.55 3.57
CA ALA A 35 -44.08 -5.19 4.93
C ALA A 35 -44.24 -3.66 5.03
N GLY A 36 -45.47 -3.18 4.79
CA GLY A 36 -45.76 -1.76 4.71
C GLY A 36 -45.05 -1.09 3.52
N LEU A 37 -44.29 -0.03 3.81
CA LEU A 37 -43.49 0.72 2.83
C LEU A 37 -42.13 0.06 2.51
N ASN A 38 -41.75 -1.00 3.22
CA ASN A 38 -40.48 -1.68 3.07
C ASN A 38 -40.69 -3.15 2.65
N HIS A 39 -39.58 -3.82 2.37
CA HIS A 39 -39.52 -5.26 2.12
C HIS A 39 -38.61 -5.91 3.14
N VAL A 40 -38.99 -7.07 3.67
CA VAL A 40 -38.27 -7.76 4.75
C VAL A 40 -37.95 -9.20 4.35
N GLY A 41 -36.75 -9.68 4.68
CA GLY A 41 -36.31 -11.05 4.44
C GLY A 41 -35.25 -11.51 5.44
N LEU A 42 -34.74 -12.72 5.22
CA LEU A 42 -33.57 -13.22 5.95
C LEU A 42 -32.31 -12.51 5.48
N CYS A 43 -31.40 -12.21 6.40
CA CYS A 43 -30.19 -11.49 6.05
C CYS A 43 -29.18 -12.42 5.36
N PRO A 44 -28.67 -12.06 4.17
CA PRO A 44 -27.65 -12.87 3.49
C PRO A 44 -26.25 -12.75 4.11
N PHE A 45 -26.08 -11.89 5.12
CA PHE A 45 -24.76 -11.55 5.68
C PHE A 45 -24.47 -12.17 7.04
N HIS A 46 -25.46 -12.77 7.68
CA HIS A 46 -25.29 -13.50 8.94
C HIS A 46 -26.38 -14.57 9.07
N GLY A 47 -26.08 -15.66 9.77
CA GLY A 47 -26.99 -16.79 9.93
C GLY A 47 -27.94 -16.61 11.10
N ASP A 48 -29.01 -15.86 10.90
CA ASP A 48 -30.14 -15.72 11.82
C ASP A 48 -31.42 -16.25 11.15
N ASN A 49 -32.33 -16.82 11.95
CA ASN A 49 -33.62 -17.35 11.50
C ASN A 49 -34.72 -16.28 11.51
N ASP A 50 -34.49 -15.14 12.16
CA ASP A 50 -35.45 -14.05 12.19
C ASP A 50 -35.28 -13.07 11.00
N PRO A 51 -36.38 -12.72 10.29
CA PRO A 51 -36.34 -11.74 9.20
C PRO A 51 -35.97 -10.34 9.70
N SER A 52 -34.67 -10.05 9.75
CA SER A 52 -34.11 -8.78 10.23
C SER A 52 -33.59 -7.88 9.10
N PHE A 53 -33.61 -8.36 7.85
CA PHE A 53 -33.10 -7.65 6.69
C PHE A 53 -34.20 -6.84 6.01
N THR A 54 -34.12 -5.50 6.13
CA THR A 54 -35.13 -4.58 5.60
C THR A 54 -34.59 -3.80 4.41
N VAL A 55 -35.33 -3.75 3.31
CA VAL A 55 -35.04 -3.00 2.09
C VAL A 55 -36.12 -1.93 1.88
N SER A 56 -35.70 -0.68 1.75
CA SER A 56 -36.60 0.45 1.50
C SER A 56 -36.50 0.89 0.04
N GLN A 57 -37.58 0.69 -0.72
CA GLN A 57 -37.64 1.09 -2.13
C GLN A 57 -37.57 2.60 -2.28
N GLY A 58 -38.33 3.35 -1.48
CA GLY A 58 -38.35 4.82 -1.57
C GLY A 58 -37.02 5.49 -1.19
N LYS A 59 -36.24 4.86 -0.31
CA LYS A 59 -34.92 5.38 0.11
C LYS A 59 -33.76 4.77 -0.66
N GLN A 60 -34.00 3.75 -1.50
CA GLN A 60 -32.97 2.99 -2.23
C GLN A 60 -31.83 2.48 -1.32
N ILE A 61 -32.16 2.00 -0.13
CA ILE A 61 -31.22 1.46 0.86
C ILE A 61 -31.71 0.15 1.49
N PHE A 62 -30.78 -0.65 2.00
CA PHE A 62 -31.07 -1.76 2.90
C PHE A 62 -30.46 -1.52 4.28
N HIS A 63 -31.04 -2.16 5.29
CA HIS A 63 -30.48 -2.24 6.63
C HIS A 63 -30.91 -3.54 7.30
N CYS A 64 -29.95 -4.23 7.91
CA CYS A 64 -30.19 -5.41 8.73
C CYS A 64 -30.20 -5.03 10.21
N PHE A 65 -31.32 -5.25 10.90
CA PHE A 65 -31.43 -4.94 12.33
C PHE A 65 -30.67 -5.92 13.24
N GLY A 66 -30.38 -7.13 12.78
CA GLY A 66 -29.53 -8.09 13.50
C GLY A 66 -28.04 -7.72 13.46
N CYS A 67 -27.41 -7.81 12.27
CA CYS A 67 -25.98 -7.55 12.11
C CYS A 67 -25.57 -6.09 11.86
N LYS A 68 -26.53 -5.15 11.84
CA LYS A 68 -26.33 -3.69 11.63
C LYS A 68 -25.72 -3.29 10.28
N LYS A 69 -25.57 -4.22 9.34
CA LYS A 69 -25.13 -3.90 7.98
C LYS A 69 -26.21 -3.13 7.23
N GLY A 70 -25.84 -2.03 6.59
CA GLY A 70 -26.74 -1.24 5.75
C GLY A 70 -25.98 -0.46 4.69
N GLY A 71 -26.67 -0.08 3.63
CA GLY A 71 -26.09 0.67 2.53
C GLY A 71 -26.99 0.68 1.28
N ASP A 72 -26.41 1.10 0.16
CA ASP A 72 -27.09 1.14 -1.13
C ASP A 72 -26.81 -0.13 -1.96
N ILE A 73 -27.25 -0.13 -3.21
CA ILE A 73 -27.03 -1.22 -4.18
C ILE A 73 -25.54 -1.61 -4.32
N PHE A 74 -24.62 -0.66 -4.22
CA PHE A 74 -23.18 -0.93 -4.35
C PHE A 74 -22.66 -1.60 -3.09
N THR A 75 -23.08 -1.13 -1.92
CA THR A 75 -22.75 -1.78 -0.65
C THR A 75 -23.27 -3.22 -0.63
N PHE A 76 -24.51 -3.45 -1.07
CA PHE A 76 -25.07 -4.79 -1.15
C PHE A 76 -24.24 -5.68 -2.08
N TRP A 77 -23.96 -5.20 -3.29
CA TRP A 77 -23.22 -5.97 -4.30
C TRP A 77 -21.80 -6.32 -3.83
N MET A 78 -21.09 -5.37 -3.24
CA MET A 78 -19.76 -5.60 -2.64
C MET A 78 -19.81 -6.63 -1.52
N GLU A 79 -20.77 -6.50 -0.60
CA GLU A 79 -20.88 -7.38 0.57
C GLU A 79 -21.36 -8.78 0.20
N TYR A 80 -22.25 -8.90 -0.79
CA TYR A 80 -22.81 -10.17 -1.25
C TYR A 80 -21.83 -10.93 -2.15
N HIS A 81 -21.24 -10.27 -3.15
CA HIS A 81 -20.32 -10.90 -4.11
C HIS A 81 -18.85 -10.88 -3.68
N LYS A 82 -18.52 -10.21 -2.56
CA LYS A 82 -17.15 -10.07 -2.04
C LYS A 82 -16.17 -9.41 -3.02
N VAL A 83 -16.67 -8.52 -3.88
CA VAL A 83 -15.89 -7.80 -4.89
C VAL A 83 -15.51 -6.39 -4.43
N SER A 84 -14.50 -5.80 -5.08
CA SER A 84 -14.03 -4.43 -4.81
C SER A 84 -14.96 -3.37 -5.44
N TYR A 85 -14.84 -2.11 -5.04
CA TYR A 85 -15.66 -1.01 -5.57
C TYR A 85 -15.52 -0.82 -7.09
N PRO A 86 -14.31 -0.79 -7.70
CA PRO A 86 -14.20 -0.67 -9.16
C PRO A 86 -14.81 -1.86 -9.91
N GLN A 87 -14.66 -3.06 -9.38
CA GLN A 87 -15.26 -4.27 -9.95
C GLN A 87 -16.79 -4.22 -9.84
N THR A 88 -17.32 -3.74 -8.71
CA THR A 88 -18.76 -3.52 -8.50
C THR A 88 -19.34 -2.54 -9.51
N ILE A 89 -18.67 -1.40 -9.72
CA ILE A 89 -19.11 -0.42 -10.73
C ILE A 89 -19.14 -1.05 -12.12
N LYS A 90 -18.14 -1.87 -12.47
CA LYS A 90 -18.10 -2.57 -13.76
C LYS A 90 -19.23 -3.58 -13.94
N GLU A 91 -19.45 -4.44 -12.95
CA GLU A 91 -20.49 -5.47 -13.00
C GLU A 91 -21.90 -4.87 -13.01
N LEU A 92 -22.15 -3.84 -12.19
CA LEU A 92 -23.44 -3.14 -12.19
C LEU A 92 -23.63 -2.31 -13.45
N ALA A 93 -22.59 -1.67 -14.00
CA ALA A 93 -22.68 -0.96 -15.26
C ALA A 93 -23.04 -1.90 -16.42
N GLU A 94 -22.43 -3.08 -16.48
CA GLU A 94 -22.77 -4.11 -17.47
C GLU A 94 -24.22 -4.59 -17.31
N LYS A 95 -24.64 -4.87 -16.07
CA LYS A 95 -26.00 -5.33 -15.75
C LYS A 95 -27.09 -4.32 -16.09
N TYR A 96 -26.83 -3.04 -15.87
CA TYR A 96 -27.77 -1.95 -16.15
C TYR A 96 -27.51 -1.24 -17.48
N HIS A 97 -26.64 -1.80 -18.33
CA HIS A 97 -26.27 -1.25 -19.63
C HIS A 97 -25.80 0.22 -19.59
N VAL A 98 -25.14 0.61 -18.48
CA VAL A 98 -24.55 1.94 -18.30
C VAL A 98 -23.18 1.97 -18.95
N ALA A 99 -22.95 2.93 -19.83
CA ALA A 99 -21.65 3.11 -20.46
C ALA A 99 -20.64 3.65 -19.45
N LEU A 100 -19.60 2.87 -19.17
CA LEU A 100 -18.46 3.39 -18.44
C LEU A 100 -17.61 4.27 -19.36
N PRO A 101 -17.09 5.41 -18.89
CA PRO A 101 -16.16 6.21 -19.67
C PRO A 101 -15.00 5.31 -20.08
N GLU A 102 -14.94 5.00 -21.37
CA GLU A 102 -13.76 4.35 -21.92
C GLU A 102 -12.61 5.33 -21.70
N LYS A 103 -11.59 4.92 -20.93
CA LYS A 103 -10.27 5.54 -21.13
C LYS A 103 -10.05 5.47 -22.64
N LYS A 104 -9.74 6.58 -23.32
CA LYS A 104 -9.24 6.53 -24.70
C LYS A 104 -7.94 5.72 -24.66
N VAL A 105 -8.08 4.40 -24.71
CA VAL A 105 -6.99 3.45 -24.68
C VAL A 105 -6.46 3.51 -26.09
N THR A 106 -5.31 4.17 -26.27
CA THR A 106 -4.61 4.20 -27.56
C THR A 106 -4.49 2.77 -28.09
N GLN A 107 -4.50 2.60 -29.42
CA GLN A 107 -4.43 1.27 -30.04
C GLN A 107 -3.24 0.44 -29.49
N GLY A 108 -2.13 1.10 -29.16
CA GLY A 108 -0.98 0.48 -28.49
C GLY A 108 -1.26 -0.01 -27.06
N LYS A 109 -2.07 0.71 -26.28
CA LYS A 109 -2.48 0.29 -24.92
C LYS A 109 -3.52 -0.85 -24.96
N ARG A 110 -4.37 -0.90 -25.98
CA ARG A 110 -5.32 -2.02 -26.19
C ARG A 110 -4.59 -3.31 -26.54
N ARG A 111 -3.65 -3.25 -27.50
CA ARG A 111 -2.75 -4.38 -27.83
C ARG A 111 -1.96 -4.87 -26.62
N LYS A 112 -1.49 -3.98 -25.74
CA LYS A 112 -0.80 -4.36 -24.49
C LYS A 112 -1.74 -5.11 -23.52
N LEU A 113 -2.99 -4.69 -23.40
CA LEU A 113 -3.98 -5.37 -22.55
C LEU A 113 -4.31 -6.76 -23.10
N ASP A 114 -4.56 -6.87 -24.41
CA ASP A 114 -4.83 -8.15 -25.06
C ASP A 114 -3.66 -9.14 -24.88
N ASN A 115 -2.43 -8.64 -25.03
CA ASN A 115 -1.23 -9.46 -24.82
C ASN A 115 -1.09 -9.93 -23.35
N ARG A 116 -1.43 -9.08 -22.37
CA ARG A 116 -1.43 -9.49 -20.96
C ARG A 116 -2.48 -10.56 -20.69
N GLU A 117 -3.69 -10.40 -21.22
CA GLU A 117 -4.78 -11.36 -21.03
C GLU A 117 -4.43 -12.73 -21.62
N GLU A 118 -3.78 -12.73 -22.78
CA GLU A 118 -3.28 -13.95 -23.38
C GLU A 118 -2.21 -14.63 -22.52
N ILE A 119 -1.27 -13.88 -21.94
CA ILE A 119 -0.28 -14.44 -21.02
C ILE A 119 -0.95 -15.03 -19.78
N TYR A 120 -1.96 -14.36 -19.20
CA TYR A 120 -2.74 -14.93 -18.10
C TYR A 120 -3.42 -16.25 -18.49
N ARG A 121 -3.98 -16.35 -19.71
CA ARG A 121 -4.58 -17.59 -20.21
C ARG A 121 -3.55 -18.71 -20.35
N ILE A 122 -2.36 -18.40 -20.89
CA ILE A 122 -1.27 -19.37 -21.04
C ILE A 122 -0.80 -19.87 -19.66
N ASN A 123 -0.58 -18.95 -18.71
CA ASN A 123 -0.23 -19.30 -17.34
C ASN A 123 -1.31 -20.15 -16.66
N GLY A 124 -2.59 -19.83 -16.88
CA GLY A 124 -3.70 -20.64 -16.38
C GLY A 124 -3.67 -22.08 -16.92
N ALA A 125 -3.40 -22.26 -18.20
CA ALA A 125 -3.24 -23.57 -18.82
C ALA A 125 -2.03 -24.34 -18.24
N ALA A 126 -0.90 -23.66 -18.02
CA ALA A 126 0.29 -24.26 -17.41
C ALA A 126 0.04 -24.66 -15.94
N ALA A 127 -0.69 -23.84 -15.17
CA ALA A 127 -1.06 -24.18 -13.80
C ALA A 127 -1.94 -25.43 -13.74
N ALA A 128 -2.94 -25.53 -14.64
CA ALA A 128 -3.77 -26.72 -14.76
C ALA A 128 -2.95 -27.95 -15.14
N TYR A 129 -1.99 -27.82 -16.06
CA TYR A 129 -1.06 -28.89 -16.44
C TYR A 129 -0.24 -29.39 -15.25
N TYR A 130 0.43 -28.50 -14.51
CA TYR A 130 1.27 -28.90 -13.38
C TYR A 130 0.46 -29.50 -12.23
N ASN A 131 -0.72 -28.96 -11.95
CA ASN A 131 -1.62 -29.51 -10.92
C ASN A 131 -2.15 -30.89 -11.33
N TYR A 132 -2.55 -31.06 -12.59
CA TYR A 132 -2.98 -32.36 -13.12
C TYR A 132 -1.86 -33.41 -13.02
N ILE A 133 -0.62 -33.04 -13.35
CA ILE A 133 0.52 -33.95 -13.19
C ILE A 133 0.69 -34.36 -11.73
N LEU A 134 0.69 -33.41 -10.80
CA LEU A 134 0.85 -33.68 -9.37
C LEU A 134 -0.21 -34.68 -8.88
N LEU A 135 -1.47 -34.48 -9.26
CA LEU A 135 -2.61 -35.20 -8.70
C LEU A 135 -2.96 -36.51 -9.42
N LYS A 136 -2.70 -36.61 -10.73
CA LYS A 136 -3.28 -37.67 -11.58
C LYS A 136 -2.25 -38.52 -12.31
N ILE A 137 -1.01 -38.06 -12.42
CA ILE A 137 0.01 -38.74 -13.21
C ILE A 137 1.05 -39.39 -12.29
N ALA A 138 1.46 -40.63 -12.60
CA ALA A 138 2.44 -41.37 -11.81
C ALA A 138 3.76 -40.58 -11.59
N LYS A 139 4.20 -39.80 -12.60
CA LYS A 139 5.36 -38.91 -12.51
C LYS A 139 5.22 -37.86 -11.39
N GLY A 140 4.01 -37.48 -11.00
CA GLY A 140 3.70 -36.53 -9.93
C GLY A 140 3.95 -37.05 -8.51
N ARG A 141 4.16 -38.37 -8.33
CA ARG A 141 4.32 -39.00 -7.00
C ARG A 141 5.43 -38.35 -6.17
N LYS A 142 6.58 -38.01 -6.77
CA LYS A 142 7.67 -37.31 -6.07
C LYS A 142 7.22 -35.97 -5.45
N GLY A 143 6.33 -35.24 -6.16
CA GLY A 143 5.78 -33.99 -5.67
C GLY A 143 4.81 -34.20 -4.51
N ILE A 144 3.95 -35.23 -4.59
CA ILE A 144 3.05 -35.61 -3.49
C ILE A 144 3.84 -35.99 -2.24
N GLU A 145 4.83 -36.88 -2.37
CA GLU A 145 5.69 -37.30 -1.26
C GLU A 145 6.39 -36.11 -0.59
N TYR A 146 6.82 -35.12 -1.37
CA TYR A 146 7.39 -33.88 -0.85
C TYR A 146 6.38 -33.09 -0.01
N PHE A 147 5.15 -32.89 -0.52
CA PHE A 147 4.11 -32.15 0.20
C PHE A 147 3.63 -32.90 1.44
N GLU A 148 3.53 -34.23 1.38
CA GLU A 148 3.19 -35.09 2.53
C GLU A 148 4.25 -35.02 3.63
N LYS A 149 5.55 -35.03 3.28
CA LYS A 149 6.64 -34.82 4.25
C LYS A 149 6.58 -33.45 4.91
N ARG A 150 6.03 -32.46 4.22
CA ARG A 150 5.73 -31.12 4.75
C ARG A 150 4.34 -31.03 5.40
N SER A 151 3.62 -32.16 5.47
CA SER A 151 2.25 -32.25 5.99
C SER A 151 1.28 -31.26 5.33
N VAL A 152 1.50 -30.95 4.05
CA VAL A 152 0.62 -30.10 3.25
C VAL A 152 -0.46 -31.00 2.65
N GLY A 153 -1.67 -30.91 3.21
CA GLY A 153 -2.80 -31.77 2.83
C GLY A 153 -3.46 -31.40 1.49
N PRO A 154 -4.37 -32.27 0.99
CA PRO A 154 -5.06 -32.07 -0.29
C PRO A 154 -5.84 -30.76 -0.37
N GLU A 155 -6.41 -30.29 0.74
CA GLU A 155 -7.15 -29.04 0.82
C GLU A 155 -6.27 -27.84 0.42
N ILE A 156 -5.06 -27.76 0.98
CA ILE A 156 -4.09 -26.70 0.69
C ILE A 156 -3.56 -26.85 -0.74
N ILE A 157 -3.26 -28.08 -1.18
CA ILE A 157 -2.85 -28.36 -2.56
C ILE A 157 -3.88 -27.81 -3.54
N ASN A 158 -5.16 -28.05 -3.30
CA ASN A 158 -6.24 -27.57 -4.17
C ASN A 158 -6.43 -26.05 -4.06
N ARG A 159 -6.44 -25.50 -2.84
CA ARG A 159 -6.64 -24.06 -2.57
C ARG A 159 -5.55 -23.21 -3.24
N PHE A 160 -4.29 -23.61 -3.14
CA PHE A 160 -3.15 -22.93 -3.76
C PHE A 160 -2.84 -23.43 -5.19
N LYS A 161 -3.59 -24.41 -5.69
CA LYS A 161 -3.38 -25.09 -6.98
C LYS A 161 -1.95 -25.58 -7.17
N LEU A 162 -1.34 -26.12 -6.11
CA LEU A 162 0.03 -26.61 -6.14
C LEU A 162 0.20 -27.67 -7.24
N GLY A 163 1.38 -27.74 -7.83
CA GLY A 163 1.64 -28.61 -8.97
C GLY A 163 3.01 -29.26 -8.95
N TYR A 164 3.31 -30.02 -10.00
CA TYR A 164 4.61 -30.65 -10.20
C TYR A 164 5.05 -30.54 -11.66
N ALA A 165 6.27 -30.09 -11.86
CA ALA A 165 6.95 -30.10 -13.14
C ALA A 165 7.87 -31.33 -13.22
N PRO A 166 7.62 -32.29 -14.12
CA PRO A 166 8.48 -33.46 -14.32
C PRO A 166 9.89 -33.09 -14.79
N GLN A 167 10.79 -34.07 -14.82
CA GLN A 167 12.15 -33.92 -15.35
C GLN A 167 12.20 -33.79 -16.89
N ASP A 168 11.07 -34.04 -17.58
CA ASP A 168 11.00 -34.00 -19.04
C ASP A 168 11.40 -32.61 -19.57
N TRP A 169 12.11 -32.57 -20.70
CA TRP A 169 12.59 -31.31 -21.27
C TRP A 169 11.52 -30.51 -22.02
N ASP A 170 10.43 -31.14 -22.44
CA ASP A 170 9.46 -30.55 -23.37
C ASP A 170 8.00 -30.93 -23.06
N GLY A 171 7.70 -31.39 -21.85
CA GLY A 171 6.37 -31.87 -21.50
C GLY A 171 5.32 -30.77 -21.60
N LEU A 172 5.57 -29.61 -20.98
CA LEU A 172 4.72 -28.43 -21.08
C LEU A 172 4.76 -27.87 -22.51
N THR A 173 5.93 -27.83 -23.14
CA THR A 173 6.10 -27.36 -24.53
C THR A 173 5.16 -28.11 -25.48
N ARG A 174 5.12 -29.45 -25.42
CA ARG A 174 4.19 -30.27 -26.22
C ARG A 174 2.75 -30.03 -25.81
N PHE A 175 2.43 -30.03 -24.52
CA PHE A 175 1.08 -29.77 -24.02
C PHE A 175 0.47 -28.44 -24.52
N LEU A 176 1.29 -27.39 -24.60
CA LEU A 176 0.90 -26.08 -25.11
C LEU A 176 0.78 -26.09 -26.64
N SER A 177 1.73 -26.72 -27.33
CA SER A 177 1.72 -26.87 -28.78
C SER A 177 0.45 -27.59 -29.26
N ASP A 178 0.09 -28.71 -28.61
CA ASP A 178 -1.10 -29.51 -28.93
C ASP A 178 -2.43 -28.73 -28.75
N ARG A 179 -2.38 -27.59 -28.04
CA ARG A 179 -3.52 -26.68 -27.81
C ARG A 179 -3.44 -25.41 -28.66
N ASN A 180 -2.58 -25.39 -29.68
CA ASN A 180 -2.36 -24.24 -30.55
C ASN A 180 -1.95 -22.96 -29.79
N VAL A 181 -1.26 -23.13 -28.65
CA VAL A 181 -0.68 -21.99 -27.92
C VAL A 181 0.65 -21.62 -28.57
N SER A 182 0.83 -20.33 -28.87
CA SER A 182 2.10 -19.82 -29.38
C SER A 182 3.23 -20.05 -28.37
N LEU A 183 4.24 -20.83 -28.76
CA LEU A 183 5.41 -21.12 -27.91
C LEU A 183 6.25 -19.87 -27.63
N GLU A 184 6.29 -18.92 -28.58
CA GLU A 184 6.92 -17.61 -28.37
C GLU A 184 6.22 -16.84 -27.25
N LYS A 185 4.88 -16.86 -27.20
CA LYS A 185 4.14 -16.22 -26.11
C LYS A 185 4.29 -16.97 -24.78
N ALA A 186 4.43 -18.28 -24.81
CA ALA A 186 4.73 -19.08 -23.62
C ALA A 186 6.16 -18.82 -23.08
N GLU A 187 7.11 -18.55 -23.96
CA GLU A 187 8.44 -18.06 -23.56
C GLU A 187 8.35 -16.67 -22.94
N LYS A 188 7.60 -15.73 -23.53
CA LYS A 188 7.32 -14.39 -22.96
C LYS A 188 6.56 -14.44 -21.63
N ALA A 189 5.79 -15.51 -21.40
CA ALA A 189 5.14 -15.81 -20.11
C ALA A 189 6.14 -16.36 -19.06
N GLY A 190 7.38 -16.64 -19.47
CA GLY A 190 8.43 -17.17 -18.62
C GLY A 190 8.29 -18.65 -18.30
N LEU A 191 7.54 -19.40 -19.12
CA LEU A 191 7.31 -20.84 -18.95
C LEU A 191 8.31 -21.69 -19.72
N LEU A 192 8.78 -21.18 -20.87
CA LEU A 192 9.70 -21.86 -21.76
C LEU A 192 11.04 -21.12 -21.84
N SER A 193 12.05 -21.78 -22.39
CA SER A 193 13.35 -21.19 -22.70
C SER A 193 13.79 -21.60 -24.11
N PRO A 194 14.41 -20.70 -24.88
CA PRO A 194 14.81 -20.99 -26.26
C PRO A 194 15.98 -21.98 -26.31
N LYS A 195 15.95 -22.90 -27.27
CA LYS A 195 17.08 -23.79 -27.61
C LYS A 195 18.03 -23.06 -28.56
N LYS A 196 19.33 -23.39 -28.49
CA LYS A 196 20.36 -22.84 -29.40
C LYS A 196 20.07 -23.13 -30.88
N ASN A 197 19.46 -24.27 -31.18
CA ASN A 197 19.23 -24.75 -32.55
C ASN A 197 17.78 -24.50 -33.03
N GLY A 198 17.07 -23.57 -32.39
CA GLY A 198 15.64 -23.33 -32.64
C GLY A 198 14.72 -24.21 -31.81
N GLY A 199 13.51 -23.70 -31.57
CA GLY A 199 12.51 -24.30 -30.69
C GLY A 199 12.70 -23.96 -29.21
N TYR A 200 11.90 -24.59 -28.36
CA TYR A 200 11.80 -24.26 -26.94
C TYR A 200 11.88 -25.52 -26.06
N PHE A 201 12.24 -25.32 -24.79
CA PHE A 201 12.18 -26.34 -23.75
C PHE A 201 11.56 -25.78 -22.47
N ASP A 202 11.07 -26.65 -21.61
CA ASP A 202 10.39 -26.29 -20.36
C ASP A 202 11.37 -25.62 -19.41
N ARG A 203 11.03 -24.43 -18.89
CA ARG A 203 11.87 -23.73 -17.91
C ARG A 203 11.94 -24.46 -16.58
N PHE A 204 10.78 -24.89 -16.08
CA PHE A 204 10.64 -25.60 -14.81
C PHE A 204 10.70 -27.09 -15.06
N ARG A 205 11.64 -27.77 -14.40
CA ARG A 205 11.85 -29.21 -14.50
C ARG A 205 12.24 -29.76 -13.14
N GLU A 206 11.70 -30.93 -12.81
CA GLU A 206 11.88 -31.64 -11.52
C GLU A 206 11.66 -30.73 -10.31
N ARG A 207 10.52 -30.03 -10.31
CA ARG A 207 10.18 -29.04 -9.27
C ARG A 207 8.75 -29.20 -8.81
N VAL A 208 8.52 -29.04 -7.51
CA VAL A 208 7.18 -28.70 -7.03
C VAL A 208 6.88 -27.25 -7.34
N MET A 209 5.66 -27.00 -7.79
CA MET A 209 5.24 -25.75 -8.40
C MET A 209 4.26 -25.00 -7.50
N PHE A 210 4.52 -23.72 -7.31
CA PHE A 210 3.73 -22.76 -6.53
C PHE A 210 3.21 -21.70 -7.49
N PRO A 211 1.96 -21.80 -7.98
CA PRO A 211 1.38 -20.75 -8.80
C PRO A 211 1.25 -19.45 -8.01
N ILE A 212 1.58 -18.33 -8.64
CA ILE A 212 1.52 -17.00 -8.05
C ILE A 212 0.36 -16.26 -8.70
N PHE A 213 -0.61 -15.85 -7.89
CA PHE A 213 -1.85 -15.25 -8.36
C PHE A 213 -1.84 -13.73 -8.26
N THR A 214 -2.55 -13.08 -9.17
CA THR A 214 -3.02 -11.71 -8.97
C THR A 214 -4.14 -11.70 -7.93
N MET A 215 -4.54 -10.51 -7.50
CA MET A 215 -5.63 -10.35 -6.54
C MET A 215 -6.96 -10.86 -7.09
N GLU A 216 -7.16 -10.79 -8.41
CA GLU A 216 -8.32 -11.30 -9.14
C GLU A 216 -8.28 -12.82 -9.37
N GLY A 217 -7.26 -13.51 -8.86
CA GLY A 217 -7.12 -14.96 -8.98
C GLY A 217 -6.57 -15.44 -10.34
N LYS A 218 -6.03 -14.55 -11.18
CA LYS A 218 -5.32 -14.92 -12.41
C LYS A 218 -3.90 -15.37 -12.11
N VAL A 219 -3.39 -16.39 -12.80
CA VAL A 219 -2.01 -16.87 -12.60
C VAL A 219 -1.03 -15.93 -13.29
N ALA A 220 -0.26 -15.18 -12.51
CA ALA A 220 0.75 -14.25 -13.01
C ALA A 220 2.07 -14.94 -13.34
N GLY A 221 2.43 -15.98 -12.59
CA GLY A 221 3.67 -16.72 -12.77
C GLY A 221 3.79 -17.86 -11.77
N PHE A 222 5.00 -18.37 -11.58
CA PHE A 222 5.26 -19.55 -10.77
C PHE A 222 6.55 -19.41 -9.97
N GLY A 223 6.54 -19.95 -8.76
CA GLY A 223 7.73 -20.41 -8.06
C GLY A 223 7.89 -21.92 -8.24
N GLY A 224 9.12 -22.40 -8.32
CA GLY A 224 9.42 -23.83 -8.44
C GLY A 224 10.56 -24.24 -7.52
N ARG A 225 10.35 -25.23 -6.67
CA ARG A 225 11.38 -25.73 -5.74
C ARG A 225 11.88 -27.10 -6.17
N VAL A 226 13.20 -27.26 -6.25
CA VAL A 226 13.83 -28.57 -6.48
C VAL A 226 13.55 -29.53 -5.32
N LEU A 227 13.54 -30.82 -5.63
CA LEU A 227 13.34 -31.89 -4.64
C LEU A 227 14.65 -32.51 -4.16
N ASP A 228 15.74 -32.23 -4.86
CA ASP A 228 17.09 -32.73 -4.61
C ASP A 228 18.01 -31.58 -4.14
N LYS A 229 19.33 -31.75 -4.33
CA LYS A 229 20.34 -30.74 -4.00
C LYS A 229 20.70 -29.84 -5.19
N SER A 230 19.94 -29.90 -6.29
CA SER A 230 20.20 -29.09 -7.47
C SER A 230 20.02 -27.60 -7.18
N MET A 231 20.75 -26.74 -7.89
CA MET A 231 20.67 -25.28 -7.73
C MET A 231 20.05 -24.62 -8.97
N PRO A 232 19.29 -23.51 -8.81
CA PRO A 232 18.91 -22.89 -7.53
C PRO A 232 17.77 -23.65 -6.83
N LYS A 233 17.80 -23.65 -5.48
CA LYS A 233 16.77 -24.28 -4.61
C LYS A 233 15.36 -23.85 -4.99
N TYR A 234 15.16 -22.54 -5.19
CA TYR A 234 13.94 -21.94 -5.72
C TYR A 234 14.23 -21.23 -7.04
N LEU A 235 13.33 -21.41 -8.00
CA LEU A 235 13.35 -20.74 -9.30
C LEU A 235 12.00 -20.05 -9.49
N ASN A 236 12.01 -18.74 -9.73
CA ASN A 236 10.80 -18.00 -10.07
C ASN A 236 10.72 -17.74 -11.58
N THR A 237 9.50 -17.52 -12.06
CA THR A 237 9.25 -16.87 -13.35
C THR A 237 10.11 -15.59 -13.43
N PRO A 238 10.78 -15.33 -14.58
CA PRO A 238 11.47 -14.06 -14.80
C PRO A 238 10.47 -12.90 -14.80
N GLU A 239 10.95 -11.65 -14.80
CA GLU A 239 10.05 -10.51 -15.00
C GLU A 239 9.33 -10.64 -16.34
N THR A 240 7.99 -10.49 -16.33
CA THR A 240 7.16 -10.51 -17.54
C THR A 240 6.19 -9.35 -17.52
N SER A 241 5.41 -9.18 -18.59
CA SER A 241 4.37 -8.16 -18.62
C SER A 241 3.26 -8.34 -17.58
N VAL A 242 3.15 -9.52 -16.93
CA VAL A 242 2.13 -9.78 -15.88
C VAL A 242 2.74 -10.21 -14.54
N PHE A 243 4.05 -10.45 -14.48
CA PHE A 243 4.76 -10.93 -13.31
C PHE A 243 5.86 -9.94 -12.93
N HIS A 244 5.65 -9.25 -11.82
CA HIS A 244 6.61 -8.34 -11.22
C HIS A 244 6.87 -8.74 -9.78
N LYS A 245 8.09 -9.24 -9.48
CA LYS A 245 8.41 -9.75 -8.13
C LYS A 245 8.26 -8.67 -7.06
N GLY A 246 8.68 -7.46 -7.38
CA GLY A 246 8.57 -6.29 -6.51
C GLY A 246 7.15 -5.78 -6.31
N GLU A 247 6.13 -6.39 -6.93
CA GLU A 247 4.73 -5.99 -6.75
C GLU A 247 3.84 -7.14 -6.28
N LEU A 248 4.15 -8.38 -6.65
CA LEU A 248 3.35 -9.53 -6.27
C LEU A 248 3.77 -10.09 -4.91
N LEU A 249 2.78 -10.52 -4.14
CA LEU A 249 2.95 -11.23 -2.88
C LEU A 249 2.26 -12.59 -3.02
N TYR A 250 2.98 -13.67 -2.72
CA TYR A 250 2.41 -15.01 -2.73
C TYR A 250 1.34 -15.13 -1.64
N GLY A 251 0.23 -15.80 -1.96
CA GLY A 251 -0.88 -16.00 -1.03
C GLY A 251 -1.79 -14.79 -0.84
N LEU A 252 -1.52 -13.63 -1.46
CA LEU A 252 -2.35 -12.44 -1.23
C LEU A 252 -3.82 -12.64 -1.62
N ASN A 253 -4.10 -13.36 -2.71
CA ASN A 253 -5.46 -13.64 -3.16
C ASN A 253 -6.24 -14.52 -2.16
N THR A 254 -5.57 -15.45 -1.48
CA THR A 254 -6.18 -16.32 -0.48
C THR A 254 -6.25 -15.65 0.89
N ALA A 255 -5.26 -14.83 1.23
CA ALA A 255 -5.20 -14.09 2.49
C ALA A 255 -6.18 -12.91 2.55
N PHE A 256 -6.50 -12.31 1.40
CA PHE A 256 -7.27 -11.06 1.33
C PHE A 256 -8.59 -11.06 2.12
N PRO A 257 -9.47 -12.08 2.04
CA PRO A 257 -10.69 -12.12 2.85
C PRO A 257 -10.40 -12.03 4.36
N HIS A 258 -9.38 -12.74 4.83
CA HIS A 258 -8.99 -12.78 6.25
C HIS A 258 -8.29 -11.49 6.70
N ILE A 259 -7.50 -10.86 5.82
CA ILE A 259 -6.91 -9.54 6.08
C ILE A 259 -8.02 -8.50 6.26
N ARG A 260 -9.07 -8.53 5.43
CA ARG A 260 -10.22 -7.61 5.57
C ARG A 260 -11.00 -7.82 6.85
N GLU A 261 -11.18 -9.07 7.26
CA GLU A 261 -11.90 -9.45 8.47
C GLU A 261 -11.16 -9.00 9.74
N THR A 262 -9.86 -9.27 9.80
CA THR A 262 -9.04 -9.04 10.99
C THR A 262 -8.34 -7.68 11.01
N GLY A 263 -8.22 -7.02 9.86
CA GLY A 263 -7.43 -5.81 9.68
C GLY A 263 -5.91 -6.02 9.85
N ARG A 264 -5.45 -7.27 9.81
CA ARG A 264 -4.07 -7.69 10.10
C ARG A 264 -3.51 -8.51 8.94
N VAL A 265 -2.22 -8.35 8.65
CA VAL A 265 -1.49 -9.20 7.71
C VAL A 265 -0.10 -9.55 8.25
N VAL A 266 0.28 -10.81 8.08
CA VAL A 266 1.61 -11.31 8.37
C VAL A 266 2.41 -11.47 7.08
N ILE A 267 3.62 -10.92 7.05
CA ILE A 267 4.56 -11.07 5.94
C ILE A 267 5.66 -12.04 6.36
N VAL A 268 5.84 -13.11 5.59
CA VAL A 268 6.90 -14.12 5.73
C VAL A 268 7.79 -14.14 4.47
N GLU A 269 8.88 -14.91 4.47
CA GLU A 269 9.84 -14.90 3.36
C GLU A 269 9.51 -15.90 2.24
N GLY A 270 8.97 -17.07 2.59
CA GLY A 270 8.87 -18.19 1.69
C GLY A 270 7.45 -18.67 1.37
N TYR A 271 7.33 -19.35 0.23
CA TYR A 271 6.11 -20.07 -0.15
C TYR A 271 5.70 -21.10 0.91
N THR A 272 6.68 -21.85 1.43
CA THR A 272 6.45 -22.92 2.40
C THR A 272 5.90 -22.40 3.70
N ASP A 273 6.35 -21.22 4.13
CA ASP A 273 5.92 -20.59 5.38
C ASP A 273 4.44 -20.25 5.28
N VAL A 274 4.02 -19.62 4.17
CA VAL A 274 2.59 -19.36 3.89
C VAL A 274 1.77 -20.64 3.96
N LEU A 275 2.25 -21.74 3.36
CA LEU A 275 1.53 -23.01 3.41
C LEU A 275 1.48 -23.61 4.81
N ALA A 276 2.56 -23.51 5.59
CA ALA A 276 2.64 -24.02 6.95
C ALA A 276 1.68 -23.26 7.87
N LEU A 277 1.65 -21.93 7.80
CA LEU A 277 0.68 -21.13 8.55
C LEU A 277 -0.77 -21.48 8.17
N ASN A 278 -1.06 -21.63 6.87
CA ASN A 278 -2.41 -21.98 6.39
C ASN A 278 -2.85 -23.36 6.89
N LYS A 279 -1.94 -24.34 6.91
CA LYS A 279 -2.19 -25.71 7.42
C LYS A 279 -2.65 -25.70 8.87
N HIS A 280 -2.11 -24.79 9.67
CA HIS A 280 -2.46 -24.64 11.08
C HIS A 280 -3.57 -23.62 11.30
N GLY A 281 -4.30 -23.20 10.25
CA GLY A 281 -5.47 -22.33 10.36
C GLY A 281 -5.20 -20.82 10.28
N PHE A 282 -3.93 -20.39 10.17
CA PHE A 282 -3.60 -18.98 10.01
C PHE A 282 -3.55 -18.58 8.53
N SER A 283 -4.57 -17.86 8.06
CA SER A 283 -4.75 -17.55 6.63
C SER A 283 -4.38 -16.11 6.24
N ALA A 284 -4.25 -15.18 7.19
CA ALA A 284 -3.90 -13.77 6.94
C ALA A 284 -2.39 -13.56 6.73
N VAL A 285 -1.78 -14.38 5.86
CA VAL A 285 -0.33 -14.45 5.65
C VAL A 285 0.03 -14.36 4.18
N VAL A 286 1.11 -13.64 3.87
CA VAL A 286 1.65 -13.45 2.52
C VAL A 286 3.17 -13.58 2.52
N ALA A 287 3.76 -13.93 1.37
CA ALA A 287 5.21 -13.99 1.23
C ALA A 287 5.76 -13.13 0.08
N THR A 288 6.99 -12.64 0.25
CA THR A 288 7.76 -12.10 -0.87
C THR A 288 8.22 -13.22 -1.80
N LEU A 289 8.62 -12.87 -3.03
CA LEU A 289 8.93 -13.83 -4.09
C LEU A 289 10.43 -14.03 -4.24
N GLY A 290 11.11 -14.34 -3.13
CA GLY A 290 12.57 -14.46 -3.06
C GLY A 290 13.28 -13.12 -3.32
N THR A 291 12.64 -12.02 -2.92
CA THR A 291 13.15 -10.65 -3.01
C THR A 291 12.96 -9.96 -1.67
N ALA A 292 13.74 -8.89 -1.43
CA ALA A 292 13.43 -7.98 -0.33
C ALA A 292 12.00 -7.41 -0.49
N LEU A 293 11.39 -7.08 0.64
CA LEU A 293 10.14 -6.33 0.70
C LEU A 293 10.30 -5.00 -0.02
N THR A 294 9.29 -4.56 -0.77
CA THR A 294 9.34 -3.30 -1.54
C THR A 294 8.24 -2.33 -1.13
N GLN A 295 8.39 -1.06 -1.52
CA GLN A 295 7.36 -0.05 -1.36
C GLN A 295 6.05 -0.42 -2.09
N ASN A 296 6.12 -1.08 -3.26
CA ASN A 296 4.93 -1.48 -4.01
C ASN A 296 4.17 -2.63 -3.32
N HIS A 297 4.86 -3.54 -2.62
CA HIS A 297 4.19 -4.52 -1.76
C HIS A 297 3.39 -3.82 -0.65
N LEU A 298 4.03 -2.86 0.03
CA LEU A 298 3.41 -2.11 1.11
C LEU A 298 2.20 -1.29 0.64
N ARG A 299 2.30 -0.60 -0.51
CA ARG A 299 1.19 0.12 -1.12
C ARG A 299 -0.03 -0.76 -1.37
N LYS A 300 0.19 -2.02 -1.81
CA LYS A 300 -0.91 -2.97 -1.96
C LYS A 300 -1.52 -3.30 -0.62
N LEU A 301 -0.73 -3.62 0.39
CA LEU A 301 -1.24 -4.00 1.72
C LEU A 301 -1.92 -2.83 2.47
N LYS A 302 -1.45 -1.59 2.27
CA LYS A 302 -1.99 -0.36 2.89
C LYS A 302 -3.48 -0.17 2.68
N GLY A 303 -4.00 -0.58 1.52
CA GLY A 303 -5.44 -0.48 1.22
C GLY A 303 -6.31 -1.51 1.95
N PHE A 304 -5.69 -2.52 2.59
CA PHE A 304 -6.40 -3.71 3.07
C PHE A 304 -6.16 -4.01 4.55
N SER A 305 -4.99 -3.65 5.08
CA SER A 305 -4.60 -3.92 6.46
C SER A 305 -4.30 -2.63 7.23
N ARG A 306 -4.65 -2.62 8.52
CA ARG A 306 -4.26 -1.56 9.47
C ARG A 306 -3.02 -1.94 10.26
N GLU A 307 -2.78 -3.24 10.43
CA GLU A 307 -1.64 -3.79 11.14
C GLU A 307 -0.84 -4.71 10.22
N ILE A 308 0.45 -4.41 10.04
CA ILE A 308 1.37 -5.24 9.27
C ILE A 308 2.42 -5.78 10.22
N ILE A 309 2.56 -7.10 10.25
CA ILE A 309 3.52 -7.80 11.10
C ILE A 309 4.47 -8.54 10.19
N VAL A 310 5.77 -8.24 10.29
CA VAL A 310 6.79 -8.94 9.53
C VAL A 310 7.41 -9.99 10.44
N VAL A 311 7.42 -11.24 9.98
CA VAL A 311 8.08 -12.35 10.66
C VAL A 311 9.42 -12.56 9.96
N PHE A 312 10.49 -12.41 10.72
CA PHE A 312 11.83 -12.72 10.26
C PHE A 312 12.37 -13.92 11.01
N ASP A 313 13.23 -14.69 10.35
CA ASP A 313 14.00 -15.73 10.99
C ASP A 313 14.85 -15.11 12.11
N ALA A 314 15.08 -15.89 13.17
CA ALA A 314 15.80 -15.43 14.37
C ALA A 314 17.28 -15.09 14.14
N ASP A 315 17.80 -15.34 12.94
CA ASP A 315 19.19 -15.17 12.58
C ASP A 315 19.58 -13.69 12.33
N SER A 316 20.88 -13.46 12.14
CA SER A 316 21.40 -12.12 11.88
C SER A 316 20.94 -11.55 10.53
N ALA A 317 20.60 -12.40 9.55
CA ALA A 317 20.13 -11.96 8.24
C ALA A 317 18.70 -11.42 8.32
N GLY A 318 17.80 -12.12 9.04
CA GLY A 318 16.43 -11.73 9.32
C GLY A 318 16.33 -10.44 10.11
N LYS A 319 17.11 -10.30 11.19
CA LYS A 319 17.20 -9.04 11.96
C LYS A 319 17.64 -7.86 11.08
N ASN A 320 18.66 -8.06 10.24
CA ASN A 320 19.10 -7.03 9.31
C ASN A 320 18.07 -6.73 8.21
N ALA A 321 17.27 -7.71 7.79
CA ALA A 321 16.18 -7.50 6.83
C ALA A 321 15.06 -6.64 7.42
N ALA A 322 14.70 -6.87 8.69
CA ALA A 322 13.78 -6.00 9.43
C ALA A 322 14.25 -4.56 9.45
N VAL A 323 15.52 -4.36 9.83
CA VAL A 323 16.16 -3.05 9.92
C VAL A 323 16.13 -2.32 8.58
N ARG A 324 16.42 -3.02 7.47
CA ARG A 324 16.36 -2.45 6.11
C ARG A 324 14.95 -2.13 5.63
N SER A 325 13.91 -2.73 6.23
CA SER A 325 12.52 -2.53 5.81
C SER A 325 11.87 -1.29 6.42
N LEU A 326 12.39 -0.78 7.55
CA LEU A 326 11.82 0.37 8.27
C LEU A 326 11.57 1.61 7.37
N PRO A 327 12.53 2.08 6.55
CA PRO A 327 12.30 3.24 5.69
C PRO A 327 11.12 3.06 4.71
N LEU A 328 10.88 1.81 4.25
CA LEU A 328 9.78 1.50 3.34
C LEU A 328 8.42 1.72 4.01
N PHE A 329 8.27 1.28 5.26
CA PHE A 329 7.04 1.45 6.04
C PHE A 329 6.80 2.93 6.37
N LEU A 330 7.84 3.62 6.83
CA LEU A 330 7.76 5.03 7.20
C LEU A 330 7.36 5.90 6.00
N ASN A 331 7.95 5.68 4.83
CA ASN A 331 7.64 6.44 3.61
C ASN A 331 6.25 6.16 3.04
N GLU A 332 5.67 5.01 3.36
CA GLU A 332 4.27 4.71 3.06
C GLU A 332 3.31 5.14 4.17
N GLY A 333 3.82 5.74 5.25
CA GLY A 333 3.04 6.15 6.40
C GLY A 333 2.34 4.98 7.10
N LEU A 334 2.95 3.80 7.05
CA LEU A 334 2.45 2.58 7.67
C LEU A 334 3.17 2.33 8.99
N SER A 335 2.42 1.91 10.00
CA SER A 335 3.00 1.29 11.19
C SER A 335 3.20 -0.20 10.94
N ALA A 336 4.32 -0.73 11.40
CA ALA A 336 4.63 -2.15 11.31
C ALA A 336 5.16 -2.67 12.64
N LYS A 337 4.97 -3.96 12.85
CA LYS A 337 5.56 -4.71 13.96
C LYS A 337 6.47 -5.81 13.42
N VAL A 338 7.40 -6.26 14.25
CA VAL A 338 8.26 -7.39 14.00
C VAL A 338 7.95 -8.48 15.01
N MET A 339 7.74 -9.68 14.50
CA MET A 339 7.69 -10.89 15.30
C MET A 339 9.01 -11.65 15.10
N ILE A 340 9.74 -11.84 16.20
CA ILE A 340 10.99 -12.60 16.21
C ILE A 340 10.66 -14.01 16.67
N LEU A 341 11.03 -15.00 15.87
CA LEU A 341 10.90 -16.40 16.25
C LEU A 341 12.05 -16.81 17.20
N PRO A 342 11.87 -17.86 18.01
CA PRO A 342 12.95 -18.48 18.76
C PRO A 342 14.11 -18.92 17.85
N GLU A 343 15.31 -18.98 18.41
CA GLU A 343 16.51 -19.35 17.65
C GLU A 343 16.37 -20.74 17.00
N GLY A 344 16.70 -20.81 15.71
CA GLY A 344 16.60 -22.04 14.91
C GLY A 344 15.19 -22.36 14.38
N ASP A 345 14.17 -21.58 14.75
CA ASP A 345 12.82 -21.72 14.20
C ASP A 345 12.60 -20.79 12.98
N ASP A 346 12.08 -21.35 11.88
CA ASP A 346 11.40 -20.63 10.81
C ASP A 346 9.87 -20.74 11.03
N PRO A 347 9.00 -20.05 10.26
CA PRO A 347 7.57 -20.18 10.49
C PRO A 347 7.03 -21.60 10.27
N ASP A 348 7.64 -22.41 9.40
CA ASP A 348 7.25 -23.81 9.20
C ASP A 348 7.59 -24.67 10.43
N THR A 349 8.82 -24.62 10.93
CA THR A 349 9.24 -25.37 12.11
C THR A 349 8.53 -24.89 13.37
N PHE A 350 8.37 -23.57 13.55
CA PHE A 350 7.67 -23.01 14.69
C PHE A 350 6.23 -23.54 14.77
N MET A 351 5.50 -23.46 13.65
CA MET A 351 4.09 -23.89 13.62
C MET A 351 3.98 -25.40 13.85
N ASN A 352 4.88 -26.22 13.29
CA ASN A 352 4.85 -27.67 13.49
C ASN A 352 5.23 -28.09 14.92
N ASN A 353 6.15 -27.37 15.57
CA ASN A 353 6.63 -27.71 16.90
C ASN A 353 5.73 -27.16 18.03
N ARG A 354 5.12 -25.99 17.83
CA ARG A 354 4.45 -25.22 18.91
C ARG A 354 2.97 -24.93 18.64
N GLY A 355 2.51 -25.04 17.39
CA GLY A 355 1.11 -24.85 17.01
C GLY A 355 0.64 -23.40 16.92
N LEU A 356 -0.63 -23.24 16.54
CA LEU A 356 -1.27 -21.95 16.26
C LEU A 356 -1.35 -21.05 17.51
N ASP A 357 -1.76 -21.58 18.66
CA ASP A 357 -1.96 -20.75 19.87
C ASP A 357 -0.66 -20.10 20.34
N ALA A 358 0.45 -20.82 20.25
CA ALA A 358 1.77 -20.28 20.52
C ALA A 358 2.12 -19.17 19.52
N PHE A 359 1.81 -19.36 18.24
CA PHE A 359 2.07 -18.37 17.19
C PHE A 359 1.28 -17.09 17.42
N LEU A 360 -0.02 -17.20 17.70
CA LEU A 360 -0.88 -16.05 18.04
C LEU A 360 -0.36 -15.32 19.28
N SER A 361 0.05 -16.06 20.31
CA SER A 361 0.64 -15.47 21.52
C SER A 361 1.94 -14.69 21.25
N HIS A 362 2.78 -15.16 20.31
CA HIS A 362 4.00 -14.43 19.92
C HIS A 362 3.66 -13.22 19.06
N LEU A 363 2.65 -13.35 18.21
CA LEU A 363 2.18 -12.29 17.33
C LEU A 363 1.59 -11.13 18.15
N ASP A 364 0.87 -11.40 19.24
CA ASP A 364 0.37 -10.37 20.16
C ASP A 364 1.51 -9.65 20.92
N ARG A 365 2.67 -10.30 21.05
CA ARG A 365 3.90 -9.73 21.62
C ARG A 365 4.82 -9.12 20.57
N ALA A 366 4.37 -9.01 19.31
CA ALA A 366 5.18 -8.43 18.25
C ALA A 366 5.55 -6.97 18.59
N ILE A 367 6.83 -6.65 18.41
CA ILE A 367 7.43 -5.39 18.83
C ILE A 367 7.24 -4.37 17.71
N PRO A 368 6.89 -3.10 17.98
CA PRO A 368 6.89 -2.07 16.95
C PRO A 368 8.23 -2.03 16.21
N LEU A 369 8.19 -2.00 14.87
CA LEU A 369 9.39 -2.11 14.03
C LEU A 369 10.41 -0.99 14.31
N TYR A 370 9.93 0.20 14.66
CA TYR A 370 10.78 1.32 15.04
C TYR A 370 11.53 1.06 16.36
N ASP A 371 10.85 0.51 17.37
CA ASP A 371 11.45 0.14 18.65
C ASP A 371 12.48 -0.97 18.45
N PHE A 372 12.11 -2.00 17.68
CA PHE A 372 13.03 -3.08 17.33
C PHE A 372 14.29 -2.56 16.62
N TYR A 373 14.14 -1.58 15.71
CA TYR A 373 15.27 -0.97 15.02
C TYR A 373 16.22 -0.26 15.99
N ILE A 374 15.69 0.56 16.90
CA ILE A 374 16.50 1.25 17.92
C ILE A 374 17.22 0.23 18.82
N ASP A 375 16.49 -0.77 19.31
CA ASP A 375 17.01 -1.75 20.27
C ASP A 375 18.08 -2.63 19.65
N SER A 376 17.88 -3.06 18.40
CA SER A 376 18.88 -3.82 17.66
C SER A 376 20.16 -3.01 17.44
N LYS A 377 20.06 -1.69 17.26
CA LYS A 377 21.22 -0.81 17.09
C LYS A 377 21.92 -0.53 18.42
N LEU A 378 21.17 -0.28 19.49
CA LEU A 378 21.70 -0.17 20.86
C LEU A 378 22.49 -1.40 21.29
N ALA A 379 22.00 -2.59 20.97
CA ALA A 379 22.70 -3.84 21.27
C ALA A 379 24.00 -4.05 20.46
N SER A 380 24.15 -3.38 19.32
CA SER A 380 25.30 -3.54 18.42
C SER A 380 26.48 -2.61 18.72
N VAL A 381 26.27 -1.60 19.57
CA VAL A 381 27.30 -0.61 19.93
C VAL A 381 27.74 -0.76 21.39
N LYS A 382 28.91 -0.23 21.72
CA LYS A 382 29.39 -0.25 23.12
C LYS A 382 28.47 0.62 24.01
N PRO A 383 28.06 0.12 25.20
CA PRO A 383 27.30 0.93 26.14
C PRO A 383 28.02 2.23 26.51
N GLY A 384 27.25 3.29 26.76
CA GLY A 384 27.76 4.60 27.14
C GLY A 384 27.68 5.66 26.03
N LEU A 385 28.33 6.81 26.25
CA LEU A 385 28.20 8.00 25.41
C LEU A 385 28.62 7.75 23.95
N THR A 386 29.70 6.98 23.73
CA THR A 386 30.21 6.68 22.38
C THR A 386 29.19 5.89 21.56
N GLY A 387 28.54 4.88 22.14
CA GLY A 387 27.51 4.11 21.46
C GLY A 387 26.27 4.95 21.14
N LYS A 388 25.85 5.84 22.04
CA LYS A 388 24.74 6.78 21.77
C LYS A 388 25.01 7.64 20.54
N VAL A 389 26.24 8.17 20.39
CA VAL A 389 26.63 8.98 19.23
C VAL A 389 26.63 8.16 17.93
N GLU A 390 27.13 6.91 17.97
CA GLU A 390 27.14 6.02 16.81
C GLU A 390 25.71 5.70 16.33
N ILE A 391 24.78 5.42 17.24
CA ILE A 391 23.38 5.16 16.90
C ILE A 391 22.74 6.37 16.25
N LEU A 392 22.90 7.56 16.83
CA LEU A 392 22.31 8.78 16.26
C LEU A 392 22.80 9.02 14.81
N LYS A 393 24.08 8.75 14.52
CA LYS A 393 24.63 8.85 13.16
C LYS A 393 24.00 7.87 12.17
N GLU A 394 23.47 6.74 12.64
CA GLU A 394 22.80 5.75 11.78
C GLU A 394 21.28 5.98 11.66
N ILE A 395 20.60 6.36 12.74
CA ILE A 395 19.14 6.52 12.76
C ILE A 395 18.70 7.83 12.09
N ILE A 396 19.44 8.93 12.30
CA ILE A 396 19.06 10.24 11.76
C ILE A 396 18.97 10.24 10.22
N PRO A 397 19.88 9.61 9.45
CA PRO A 397 19.71 9.45 8.01
C PRO A 397 18.39 8.78 7.63
N VAL A 398 17.98 7.71 8.32
CA VAL A 398 16.71 7.02 8.06
C VAL A 398 15.51 7.94 8.34
N LEU A 399 15.55 8.71 9.43
CA LEU A 399 14.52 9.70 9.73
C LEU A 399 14.47 10.83 8.70
N SER A 400 15.59 11.14 8.05
CA SER A 400 15.65 12.16 7.00
C SER A 400 14.90 11.77 5.73
N GLU A 401 14.71 10.46 5.48
CA GLU A 401 13.95 9.93 4.34
C GLU A 401 12.44 10.08 4.53
N ILE A 402 11.96 10.18 5.78
CA ILE A 402 10.53 10.31 6.10
C ILE A 402 9.98 11.59 5.48
N THR A 403 9.02 11.46 4.57
CA THR A 403 8.40 12.60 3.88
C THR A 403 7.45 13.38 4.77
N SER A 404 6.67 12.71 5.63
CA SER A 404 5.73 13.36 6.55
C SER A 404 6.44 14.03 7.73
N ASP A 405 6.30 15.35 7.87
CA ASP A 405 6.90 16.12 8.98
C ASP A 405 6.29 15.74 10.34
N ILE A 406 5.00 15.46 10.39
CA ILE A 406 4.30 15.02 11.61
C ILE A 406 4.87 13.69 12.09
N GLN A 407 4.94 12.68 11.20
CA GLN A 407 5.50 11.38 11.55
C GLN A 407 6.96 11.52 11.99
N ARG A 408 7.75 12.31 11.25
CA ARG A 408 9.15 12.56 11.58
C ARG A 408 9.31 13.18 12.97
N SER A 409 8.50 14.17 13.33
CA SER A 409 8.52 14.79 14.65
C SER A 409 8.23 13.79 15.77
N VAL A 410 7.23 12.91 15.59
CA VAL A 410 6.90 11.86 16.57
C VAL A 410 8.08 10.89 16.76
N TYR A 411 8.69 10.42 15.66
CA TYR A 411 9.84 9.51 15.75
C TYR A 411 11.09 10.18 16.33
N ILE A 412 11.32 11.47 16.05
CA ILE A 412 12.41 12.24 16.66
C ILE A 412 12.25 12.34 18.17
N LYS A 413 11.04 12.67 18.64
CA LYS A 413 10.73 12.71 20.07
C LYS A 413 10.99 11.35 20.73
N HIS A 414 10.53 10.27 20.11
CA HIS A 414 10.78 8.92 20.61
C HIS A 414 12.27 8.56 20.67
N LEU A 415 13.05 8.93 19.64
CA LEU A 415 14.50 8.74 19.63
C LEU A 415 15.19 9.56 20.71
N SER A 416 14.74 10.80 20.93
CA SER A 416 15.24 11.70 21.97
C SER A 416 15.08 11.08 23.36
N GLU A 417 13.89 10.55 23.66
CA GLU A 417 13.59 9.88 24.93
C GLU A 417 14.41 8.58 25.10
N ARG A 418 14.57 7.76 24.04
CA ARG A 418 15.33 6.50 24.11
C ARG A 418 16.84 6.71 24.25
N CYS A 419 17.39 7.72 23.60
CA CYS A 419 18.83 8.01 23.64
C CYS A 419 19.20 8.97 24.78
N ASP A 420 18.23 9.61 25.42
CA ASP A 420 18.44 10.67 26.41
C ASP A 420 19.32 11.79 25.83
N VAL A 421 18.86 12.35 24.70
CA VAL A 421 19.50 13.44 23.95
C VAL A 421 18.42 14.41 23.52
N SER A 422 18.65 15.72 23.66
CA SER A 422 17.68 16.76 23.30
C SER A 422 17.19 16.65 21.85
N GLU A 423 15.86 16.77 21.63
CA GLU A 423 15.23 16.83 20.30
C GLU A 423 15.88 17.89 19.40
N THR A 424 16.28 19.04 19.98
CA THR A 424 16.91 20.14 19.24
C THR A 424 18.21 19.72 18.57
N VAL A 425 19.02 18.89 19.23
CA VAL A 425 20.29 18.39 18.70
C VAL A 425 20.05 17.43 17.54
N ILE A 426 19.07 16.54 17.69
CA ILE A 426 18.68 15.58 16.65
C ILE A 426 18.17 16.32 15.41
N LEU A 427 17.33 17.35 15.60
CA LEU A 427 16.81 18.20 14.54
C LEU A 427 17.93 18.96 13.80
N SER A 428 18.89 19.54 14.53
CA SER A 428 20.04 20.22 13.93
C SER A 428 20.86 19.30 13.03
N GLU A 429 21.14 18.08 13.49
CA GLU A 429 21.89 17.09 12.70
C GLU A 429 21.09 16.60 11.48
N LEU A 430 19.80 16.37 11.62
CA LEU A 430 18.92 16.01 10.50
C LEU A 430 18.92 17.08 9.41
N ASN A 431 18.83 18.36 9.80
CA ASN A 431 18.91 19.48 8.87
C ASN A 431 20.28 19.58 8.17
N ARG A 432 21.37 19.24 8.87
CA ARG A 432 22.72 19.15 8.29
C ARG A 432 22.81 18.06 7.22
N ILE A 433 22.21 16.90 7.47
CA ILE A 433 22.19 15.79 6.50
C ILE A 433 21.36 16.16 5.26
N ARG A 434 20.19 16.77 5.44
CA ARG A 434 19.37 17.24 4.33
C ARG A 434 20.06 18.33 3.51
N GLY A 435 20.78 19.24 4.17
CA GLY A 435 21.58 20.26 3.50
C GLY A 435 22.77 19.70 2.72
N THR A 436 23.38 18.59 3.16
CA THR A 436 24.48 17.92 2.45
C THR A 436 24.02 16.99 1.33
N ALA A 437 22.83 16.39 1.42
CA ALA A 437 22.23 15.56 0.36
C ALA A 437 21.88 16.36 -0.91
N SER A 438 21.53 17.65 -0.77
CA SER A 438 21.41 18.62 -1.87
C SER A 438 22.75 19.00 -2.53
N GLY A 439 23.89 18.49 -2.03
CA GLY A 439 25.24 18.83 -2.52
C GLY A 439 25.93 17.79 -3.42
N ARG A 440 25.27 16.68 -3.80
CA ARG A 440 25.87 15.68 -4.71
C ARG A 440 24.90 15.27 -5.82
N GLY A 441 24.77 16.16 -6.81
CA GLY A 441 24.10 15.87 -8.08
C GLY A 441 24.13 17.09 -8.99
N SER A 442 25.04 17.08 -9.96
CA SER A 442 25.11 17.96 -11.14
C SER A 442 25.47 19.45 -10.91
N PHE A 443 26.76 19.75 -11.13
CA PHE A 443 27.27 21.07 -11.48
C PHE A 443 26.69 21.51 -12.83
N SER A 444 25.89 22.59 -12.86
CA SER A 444 26.01 23.64 -13.89
C SER A 444 25.28 24.91 -13.46
N GLY A 445 26.04 25.90 -13.01
CA GLY A 445 25.71 27.32 -13.09
C GLY A 445 24.96 27.93 -11.90
N LEU A 446 25.68 28.29 -10.84
CA LEU A 446 25.83 29.69 -10.38
C LEU A 446 26.60 29.71 -9.05
N GLU A 447 27.74 30.39 -9.08
CA GLU A 447 28.58 30.68 -7.93
C GLU A 447 27.88 31.60 -6.92
N SER A 448 28.04 31.24 -5.64
CA SER A 448 28.11 32.09 -4.45
C SER A 448 27.23 33.34 -4.32
N VAL A 449 26.31 33.34 -3.35
CA VAL A 449 26.33 34.32 -2.24
C VAL A 449 25.84 33.63 -0.95
N GLN A 450 26.64 33.71 0.11
CA GLN A 450 26.31 33.28 1.48
C GLN A 450 25.12 34.08 2.04
N ASN A 451 24.20 33.46 2.81
CA ASN A 451 23.62 34.00 4.08
C ASN A 451 22.39 33.21 4.61
N GLY A 452 22.49 32.72 5.86
CA GLY A 452 21.50 32.72 6.95
C GLY A 452 19.97 32.47 6.82
N ALA A 453 19.39 32.06 5.69
CA ALA A 453 17.94 32.23 5.47
C ALA A 453 16.99 31.01 5.69
N GLY A 454 17.49 29.79 5.96
CA GLY A 454 16.66 28.57 5.91
C GLY A 454 15.48 28.45 6.90
N VAL A 455 15.50 29.15 8.02
CA VAL A 455 14.43 29.13 9.04
C VAL A 455 13.34 30.18 8.77
N LYS A 456 13.60 31.16 7.88
CA LYS A 456 12.62 32.21 7.54
C LYS A 456 11.55 31.69 6.59
N SER A 457 11.90 30.99 5.50
CA SER A 457 10.94 30.65 4.43
C SER A 457 9.75 29.78 4.89
N LEU A 458 9.96 28.78 5.76
CA LEU A 458 8.89 27.90 6.23
C LEU A 458 7.79 28.64 7.03
N LYS A 459 8.20 29.65 7.79
CA LYS A 459 7.28 30.45 8.61
C LYS A 459 6.50 31.49 7.78
N GLU A 460 6.97 31.82 6.58
CA GLU A 460 6.28 32.71 5.63
C GLU A 460 5.09 32.01 4.97
N TYR A 461 5.26 30.72 4.62
CA TYR A 461 4.15 29.90 4.13
C TYR A 461 3.10 29.61 5.20
N HIS A 462 3.48 29.53 6.48
CA HIS A 462 2.52 29.41 7.58
C HIS A 462 1.64 30.65 7.70
N LEU A 463 2.20 31.84 7.45
CA LEU A 463 1.45 33.09 7.44
C LEU A 463 0.44 33.12 6.28
N LEU A 464 0.87 32.74 5.07
CA LEU A 464 -0.03 32.64 3.92
C LEU A 464 -1.12 31.57 4.12
N ASN A 465 -0.76 30.38 4.60
CA ASN A 465 -1.72 29.30 4.89
C ASN A 465 -2.76 29.75 5.92
N LEU A 466 -2.34 30.47 6.96
CA LEU A 466 -3.24 31.00 7.97
C LEU A 466 -4.26 31.98 7.37
N VAL A 467 -3.84 32.91 6.50
CA VAL A 467 -4.77 33.85 5.84
C VAL A 467 -5.68 33.15 4.83
N ILE A 468 -5.15 32.18 4.08
CA ILE A 468 -5.91 31.42 3.06
C ILE A 468 -7.00 30.55 3.72
N HIS A 469 -6.66 29.81 4.78
CA HIS A 469 -7.61 28.89 5.43
C HIS A 469 -8.45 29.53 6.52
N SER A 470 -8.08 30.74 6.96
CA SER A 470 -8.87 31.54 7.91
C SER A 470 -9.06 32.98 7.41
N PRO A 471 -9.78 33.21 6.30
CA PRO A 471 -9.94 34.56 5.73
C PRO A 471 -10.48 35.62 6.71
N GLY A 472 -11.24 35.21 7.72
CA GLY A 472 -11.79 36.10 8.75
C GLY A 472 -10.75 36.83 9.59
N ILE A 473 -9.49 36.39 9.62
CA ILE A 473 -8.41 37.08 10.33
C ILE A 473 -7.58 38.02 9.44
N ALA A 474 -7.91 38.13 8.15
CA ALA A 474 -7.16 38.94 7.18
C ALA A 474 -6.97 40.39 7.66
N GLY A 475 -7.98 40.98 8.32
CA GLY A 475 -7.89 42.33 8.87
C GLY A 475 -6.87 42.53 10.00
N LYS A 476 -6.43 41.46 10.66
CA LYS A 476 -5.37 41.50 11.67
C LYS A 476 -3.99 41.24 11.07
N VAL A 477 -3.93 40.42 10.03
CA VAL A 477 -2.67 39.83 9.52
C VAL A 477 -2.16 40.48 8.23
N LEU A 478 -3.03 41.04 7.39
CA LEU A 478 -2.66 41.74 6.15
C LEU A 478 -2.38 43.23 6.38
N LEU A 479 -1.64 43.53 7.45
CA LEU A 479 -1.12 44.86 7.78
C LEU A 479 0.35 44.95 7.34
N ASP A 480 0.82 46.16 7.03
CA ASP A 480 2.20 46.39 6.54
C ASP A 480 3.27 45.86 7.51
N ASP A 481 2.94 45.79 8.80
CA ASP A 481 3.81 45.24 9.86
C ASP A 481 4.11 43.75 9.71
N PHE A 482 3.21 42.96 9.12
CA PHE A 482 3.44 41.52 8.92
C PHE A 482 4.36 41.23 7.73
N LYS A 483 4.53 42.19 6.82
CA LYS A 483 5.42 42.07 5.66
C LYS A 483 6.88 41.83 6.08
N VAL A 484 7.29 42.30 7.27
CA VAL A 484 8.65 42.09 7.81
C VAL A 484 8.95 40.63 8.13
N LEU A 485 7.92 39.79 8.25
CA LEU A 485 8.06 38.35 8.46
C LEU A 485 8.37 37.60 7.17
N ILE A 486 8.23 38.25 6.01
CA ILE A 486 8.36 37.67 4.67
C ILE A 486 9.61 38.18 3.97
N SER A 487 10.40 37.26 3.41
CA SER A 487 11.64 37.52 2.71
C SER A 487 11.74 36.82 1.34
N THR A 488 10.95 35.78 1.10
CA THR A 488 10.90 35.07 -0.18
C THR A 488 10.11 35.87 -1.22
N ASN A 489 10.70 36.15 -2.39
CA ASN A 489 10.13 37.07 -3.39
C ASN A 489 8.73 36.63 -3.87
N GLU A 490 8.54 35.34 -4.08
CA GLU A 490 7.28 34.72 -4.51
C GLU A 490 6.21 34.89 -3.42
N VAL A 491 6.60 34.72 -2.15
CA VAL A 491 5.70 34.91 -0.99
C VAL A 491 5.36 36.38 -0.79
N VAL A 492 6.31 37.30 -1.03
CA VAL A 492 6.04 38.76 -1.01
C VAL A 492 5.00 39.12 -2.06
N LYS A 493 5.10 38.58 -3.28
CA LYS A 493 4.13 38.84 -4.35
C LYS A 493 2.75 38.31 -4.00
N ILE A 494 2.65 37.07 -3.50
CA ILE A 494 1.38 36.48 -3.04
C ILE A 494 0.77 37.30 -1.89
N PHE A 495 1.60 37.72 -0.92
CA PHE A 495 1.14 38.54 0.18
C PHE A 495 0.63 39.90 -0.30
N ASN A 496 1.30 40.55 -1.26
CA ASN A 496 0.82 41.80 -1.84
C ASN A 496 -0.52 41.60 -2.60
N ILE A 497 -0.70 40.48 -3.31
CA ILE A 497 -1.99 40.14 -3.96
C ILE A 497 -3.11 40.05 -2.91
N LEU A 498 -2.86 39.36 -1.79
CA LEU A 498 -3.81 39.27 -0.67
C LEU A 498 -4.11 40.64 -0.06
N VAL A 499 -3.09 41.47 0.17
CA VAL A 499 -3.25 42.83 0.71
C VAL A 499 -4.11 43.70 -0.21
N GLU A 500 -3.85 43.70 -1.51
CA GLU A 500 -4.60 44.51 -2.48
C GLU A 500 -6.06 44.04 -2.58
N GLU A 501 -6.29 42.72 -2.62
CA GLU A 501 -7.64 42.16 -2.63
C GLU A 501 -8.42 42.55 -1.36
N TYR A 502 -7.78 42.44 -0.19
CA TYR A 502 -8.40 42.82 1.09
C TYR A 502 -8.64 44.33 1.18
N ARG A 503 -7.75 45.18 0.63
CA ARG A 503 -7.94 46.63 0.58
C ARG A 503 -9.17 47.00 -0.25
N LEU A 504 -9.37 46.34 -1.39
CA LEU A 504 -10.47 46.59 -2.31
C LEU A 504 -11.81 46.05 -1.79
N LYS A 505 -11.85 44.80 -1.30
CA LYS A 505 -13.09 44.09 -0.99
C LYS A 505 -13.42 43.99 0.50
N LYS A 506 -12.48 44.31 1.39
CA LYS A 506 -12.56 44.11 2.85
C LYS A 506 -12.83 42.64 3.27
N CYS A 507 -12.63 41.70 2.35
CA CYS A 507 -12.68 40.27 2.58
C CYS A 507 -11.68 39.57 1.65
N ILE A 508 -11.34 38.32 1.96
CA ILE A 508 -10.50 37.45 1.14
C ILE A 508 -11.35 36.26 0.69
N ASP A 509 -11.45 36.06 -0.62
CA ASP A 509 -11.96 34.83 -1.23
C ASP A 509 -10.80 34.14 -1.97
N PRO A 510 -10.17 33.12 -1.35
CA PRO A 510 -9.03 32.45 -1.94
C PRO A 510 -9.34 31.76 -3.28
N ALA A 511 -10.56 31.27 -3.51
CA ALA A 511 -10.91 30.63 -4.77
C ALA A 511 -10.95 31.66 -5.91
N GLN A 512 -11.55 32.82 -5.66
CA GLN A 512 -11.59 33.91 -6.62
C GLN A 512 -10.20 34.50 -6.91
N ILE A 513 -9.35 34.61 -5.89
CA ILE A 513 -7.96 35.07 -6.07
C ILE A 513 -7.21 34.10 -6.98
N LEU A 514 -7.31 32.78 -6.74
CA LEU A 514 -6.62 31.78 -7.55
C LEU A 514 -7.07 31.81 -9.02
N GLU A 515 -8.35 32.02 -9.29
CA GLU A 515 -8.87 32.15 -10.66
C GLU A 515 -8.23 33.33 -11.41
N ASN A 516 -8.04 34.46 -10.72
CA ASN A 516 -7.52 35.71 -11.29
C ASN A 516 -5.98 35.80 -11.37
N MET A 517 -5.24 34.89 -10.72
CA MET A 517 -3.78 34.87 -10.79
C MET A 517 -3.29 34.48 -12.19
N GLN A 518 -2.24 35.11 -12.71
CA GLN A 518 -1.62 34.65 -13.96
C GLN A 518 -0.90 33.31 -13.76
N GLU A 519 -0.69 32.55 -14.84
CA GLU A 519 0.16 31.36 -14.79
C GLU A 519 1.59 31.73 -14.39
N GLY A 520 2.13 31.04 -13.39
CA GLY A 520 3.43 31.37 -12.79
C GLY A 520 3.64 30.65 -11.46
N GLU A 521 4.84 30.77 -10.92
CA GLU A 521 5.28 30.12 -9.68
C GLU A 521 4.43 30.54 -8.47
N GLU A 522 3.97 31.79 -8.44
CA GLU A 522 3.10 32.32 -7.39
C GLU A 522 1.73 31.62 -7.38
N ARG A 523 1.17 31.34 -8.57
CA ARG A 523 -0.12 30.64 -8.72
C ARG A 523 0.00 29.18 -8.31
N GLU A 524 1.11 28.52 -8.62
CA GLU A 524 1.39 27.15 -8.19
C GLU A 524 1.52 27.05 -6.67
N ILE A 525 2.26 27.97 -6.05
CA ILE A 525 2.40 28.07 -4.60
C ILE A 525 1.05 28.33 -3.93
N PHE A 526 0.29 29.32 -4.42
CA PHE A 526 -1.01 29.67 -3.85
C PHE A 526 -2.02 28.52 -3.97
N ASN A 527 -2.06 27.85 -5.12
CA ASN A 527 -2.87 26.65 -5.33
C ASN A 527 -2.44 25.49 -4.39
N GLY A 528 -1.14 25.31 -4.21
CA GLY A 528 -0.59 24.32 -3.28
C GLY A 528 -1.03 24.58 -1.83
N LEU A 529 -1.00 25.85 -1.39
CA LEU A 529 -1.48 26.25 -0.07
C LEU A 529 -2.99 26.07 0.07
N MET A 530 -3.77 26.38 -0.96
CA MET A 530 -5.22 26.15 -1.00
C MET A 530 -5.60 24.67 -0.84
N LEU A 531 -4.83 23.77 -1.46
CA LEU A 531 -5.06 22.33 -1.41
C LEU A 531 -4.47 21.66 -0.15
N SER A 532 -3.63 22.38 0.60
CA SER A 532 -3.06 21.91 1.86
C SER A 532 -4.07 22.01 3.01
N GLU A 533 -3.88 21.24 4.08
CA GLU A 533 -4.72 21.39 5.27
C GLU A 533 -4.44 22.71 6.02
N PRO A 534 -5.42 23.28 6.74
CA PRO A 534 -5.18 24.41 7.63
C PRO A 534 -4.17 24.00 8.70
N ILE A 535 -3.07 24.75 8.82
CA ILE A 535 -2.04 24.52 9.85
C ILE A 535 -2.61 24.81 11.25
N TYR A 536 -3.47 25.84 11.35
CA TYR A 536 -4.13 26.25 12.58
C TYR A 536 -5.64 26.08 12.43
N LYS A 537 -6.30 25.50 13.43
CA LYS A 537 -7.75 25.22 13.42
C LYS A 537 -8.37 25.69 14.75
N GLY A 538 -9.57 26.25 14.68
CA GLY A 538 -10.33 26.65 15.88
C GLY A 538 -9.56 27.64 16.77
N PRO A 539 -9.51 27.43 18.10
CA PRO A 539 -8.84 28.35 19.03
C PRO A 539 -7.34 28.59 18.75
N ALA A 540 -6.67 27.65 18.07
CA ALA A 540 -5.25 27.77 17.73
C ALA A 540 -4.96 28.90 16.72
N ILE A 541 -5.98 29.38 15.98
CA ILE A 541 -5.84 30.49 15.03
C ILE A 541 -5.46 31.78 15.76
N GLU A 542 -6.12 32.09 16.87
CA GLU A 542 -5.85 33.33 17.63
C GLU A 542 -4.49 33.29 18.30
N GLN A 543 -4.08 32.12 18.82
CA GLN A 543 -2.75 31.91 19.37
C GLN A 543 -1.67 32.09 18.30
N ALA A 544 -1.87 31.56 17.09
CA ALA A 544 -0.94 31.70 15.98
C ALA A 544 -0.76 33.17 15.56
N VAL A 545 -1.85 33.94 15.51
CA VAL A 545 -1.78 35.40 15.24
C VAL A 545 -0.92 36.09 16.30
N LEU A 546 -1.15 35.80 17.58
CA LEU A 546 -0.37 36.38 18.68
C LEU A 546 1.13 36.01 18.61
N GLU A 547 1.44 34.76 18.23
CA GLU A 547 2.82 34.31 18.02
C GLU A 547 3.51 35.08 16.90
N PHE A 548 2.81 35.34 15.78
CA PHE A 548 3.35 36.16 14.69
C PHE A 548 3.52 37.62 15.13
N GLU A 549 2.58 38.21 15.88
CA GLU A 549 2.69 39.56 16.41
C GLU A 549 3.89 39.74 17.36
N ASN A 550 4.10 38.79 18.27
CA ASN A 550 5.25 38.83 19.18
C ASN A 550 6.56 38.77 18.40
N ARG A 551 6.62 37.97 17.34
CA ARG A 551 7.80 37.90 16.49
C ARG A 551 8.08 39.18 15.72
N ILE A 552 7.03 39.90 15.29
CA ILE A 552 7.20 41.24 14.70
C ILE A 552 7.82 42.19 15.72
N LYS A 553 7.36 42.15 16.97
CA LYS A 553 7.92 42.96 18.06
C LYS A 553 9.41 42.63 18.29
N ASP A 554 9.77 41.35 18.33
CA ASP A 554 11.16 40.91 18.50
C ASP A 554 12.05 41.42 17.36
N ILE A 555 11.57 41.36 16.11
CA ILE A 555 12.32 41.86 14.94
C ILE A 555 12.46 43.39 15.00
N LYS A 556 11.41 44.12 15.38
CA LYS A 556 11.46 45.58 15.53
C LYS A 556 12.42 46.02 16.65
N LEU A 557 12.41 45.30 17.78
CA LEU A 557 13.35 45.52 18.89
C LEU A 557 14.80 45.26 18.47
N ALA A 558 15.05 44.16 17.76
CA ALA A 558 16.39 43.82 17.26
C ALA A 558 16.94 44.81 16.22
N ASN A 559 16.06 45.52 15.50
CA ASN A 559 16.43 46.54 14.52
C ASN A 559 16.49 47.97 15.09
N SER A 560 16.14 48.17 16.38
CA SER A 560 16.16 49.47 17.08
C SER A 560 17.38 49.64 18.00
N ILE A 561 18.22 48.60 18.09
CA ILE A 561 19.53 48.56 18.74
C ILE A 561 20.58 48.56 17.64
#